data_AF-A0A1I1KUD9-F1
#
_entry.id   AF-A0A1I1KUD9-F1
#
_cell.length_a   1.000
_cell.length_b   1.000
_cell.length_c   1.000
_cell.angle_alpha   90.00
_cell.angle_beta   90.00
_cell.angle_gamma   90.00
#
_symmetry.space_group_name_H-M   'P 1'
#
loop_
_entity.id
_entity.type
_entity.pdbx_description
1 polymer ?
#
loop_
_entity_poly.entity_id
_entity_poly.type
_entity_poly.pdbx_seq_one_letter_code
_entity_poly.pdbx_strand_id
1 'polypeptide(L)'
;MKALDFLKTRPDSTGKLGCVGFCWGGAMANQLAVHDQELKAAIAFYGRQPDAADVPKIKSAVQLHYGGLDEHINAGIPAYEEALKKAGVPYEIYVYEGAQHAFNNDTAPTRYNEAAARLAWERTITFLKTKLT
;
A
#
# COMPACT_ATOMS: atom_id res chain seq x y z
N MET A 1 5.75 7.70 14.15
CA MET A 1 6.45 8.25 12.96
C MET A 1 7.97 8.35 13.10
N LYS A 2 8.59 7.98 14.24
CA LYS A 2 10.04 8.09 14.47
C LYS A 2 10.95 7.58 13.34
N ALA A 3 10.57 6.50 12.65
CA ALA A 3 11.33 5.99 11.51
C ALA A 3 11.30 6.96 10.32
N LEU A 4 10.15 7.55 10.00
CA LEU A 4 10.02 8.55 8.94
C LEU A 4 10.80 9.81 9.30
N ASP A 5 10.70 10.29 10.53
CA ASP A 5 11.46 11.45 11.02
C ASP A 5 12.97 11.22 10.87
N PHE A 6 13.45 10.05 11.27
CA PHE A 6 14.86 9.66 11.09
C PHE A 6 15.27 9.60 9.61
N LEU A 7 14.44 9.02 8.74
CA LEU A 7 14.73 8.94 7.30
C LEU A 7 14.86 10.32 6.65
N LYS A 8 14.15 11.35 7.13
CA LYS A 8 14.32 12.74 6.65
C LYS A 8 15.69 13.32 7.01
N THR A 9 16.29 12.89 8.13
CA THR A 9 17.58 13.41 8.60
C THR A 9 18.80 12.78 7.93
N ARG A 10 18.61 11.74 7.11
CA ARG A 10 19.74 11.06 6.49
C ARG A 10 20.35 11.91 5.36
N PRO A 11 21.68 11.91 5.20
CA PRO A 11 22.35 12.69 4.15
C PRO A 11 22.05 12.19 2.73
N ASP A 12 21.61 10.94 2.57
CA ASP A 12 21.22 10.33 1.29
C ASP A 12 19.71 10.40 1.01
N SER A 13 18.97 11.19 1.80
CA SER A 13 17.53 11.40 1.65
C SER A 13 17.24 12.72 0.94
N THR A 14 16.29 12.71 0.01
CA THR A 14 15.74 13.93 -0.59
C THR A 14 14.64 14.57 0.28
N GLY A 15 14.32 13.97 1.43
CA GLY A 15 13.18 14.34 2.28
C GLY A 15 11.84 13.83 1.77
N LYS A 16 11.74 13.34 0.53
CA LYS A 16 10.52 12.70 -0.01
C LYS A 16 10.46 11.25 0.46
N LEU A 17 9.41 10.93 1.21
CA LEU A 17 9.23 9.59 1.79
C LEU A 17 8.05 8.86 1.16
N GLY A 18 8.24 7.56 0.93
CA GLY A 18 7.17 6.61 0.68
C GLY A 18 7.33 5.38 1.57
N CYS A 19 6.26 4.62 1.75
CA CYS A 19 6.30 3.37 2.50
C CYS A 19 5.69 2.22 1.69
N VAL A 20 6.28 1.04 1.82
CA VAL A 20 5.74 -0.22 1.30
C VAL A 20 5.59 -1.17 2.47
N GLY A 21 4.45 -1.88 2.55
CA GLY A 21 4.22 -2.83 3.61
C GLY A 21 3.41 -4.05 3.16
N PHE A 22 3.63 -5.18 3.84
CA PHE A 22 3.05 -6.48 3.51
C PHE A 22 2.26 -7.05 4.69
N CYS A 23 1.06 -7.59 4.44
CA CYS A 23 0.18 -8.16 5.47
C CYS A 23 -0.11 -7.14 6.58
N TRP A 24 0.33 -7.40 7.81
CA TRP A 24 0.28 -6.42 8.91
C TRP A 24 1.01 -5.12 8.55
N GLY A 25 2.17 -5.21 7.90
CA GLY A 25 2.88 -4.06 7.36
C GLY A 25 2.06 -3.29 6.31
N GLY A 26 1.20 -3.98 5.54
CA GLY A 26 0.29 -3.35 4.58
C GLY A 26 -0.80 -2.56 5.29
N ALA A 27 -1.35 -3.10 6.40
CA ALA A 27 -2.25 -2.35 7.26
C ALA A 27 -1.54 -1.12 7.87
N MET A 28 -0.29 -1.26 8.27
CA MET A 28 0.51 -0.14 8.78
C MET A 28 0.82 0.91 7.70
N ALA A 29 1.04 0.52 6.43
CA ALA A 29 1.20 1.45 5.32
C ALA A 29 -0.06 2.30 5.11
N ASN A 30 -1.25 1.67 5.17
CA ASN A 30 -2.54 2.39 5.15
C ASN A 30 -2.69 3.35 6.35
N GLN A 31 -2.32 2.91 7.56
CA GLN A 31 -2.39 3.77 8.74
C GLN A 31 -1.39 4.94 8.66
N LEU A 32 -0.19 4.71 8.11
CA LEU A 32 0.75 5.80 7.85
C LEU A 32 0.20 6.81 6.84
N ALA A 33 -0.50 6.36 5.79
CA ALA A 33 -1.17 7.25 4.85
C ALA A 33 -2.21 8.17 5.53
N VAL A 34 -2.94 7.65 6.51
CA VAL A 34 -3.93 8.40 7.30
C VAL A 34 -3.25 9.41 8.22
N HIS A 35 -2.17 9.02 8.89
CA HIS A 35 -1.61 9.76 10.01
C HIS A 35 -0.42 10.68 9.66
N ASP A 36 0.30 10.41 8.58
CA ASP A 36 1.43 11.23 8.13
C ASP A 36 1.04 12.07 6.91
N GLN A 37 0.94 13.39 7.13
CA GLN A 37 0.53 14.35 6.10
C GLN A 37 1.67 14.69 5.12
N GLU A 38 2.90 14.33 5.43
CA GLU A 38 4.08 14.60 4.59
C GLU A 38 4.46 13.42 3.70
N LEU A 39 3.96 12.21 4.02
CA LEU A 39 4.13 11.01 3.22
C LEU A 39 3.63 11.22 1.79
N LYS A 40 4.45 10.85 0.80
CA LYS A 40 4.12 11.05 -0.63
C LYS A 40 3.46 9.85 -1.27
N ALA A 41 3.84 8.65 -0.84
CA ALA A 41 3.36 7.40 -1.40
C ALA A 41 3.18 6.34 -0.30
N ALA A 42 2.04 5.66 -0.29
CA ALA A 42 1.79 4.50 0.56
C ALA A 42 1.38 3.30 -0.30
N ILE A 43 2.13 2.19 -0.19
CA ILE A 43 1.88 0.97 -0.95
C ILE A 43 1.57 -0.16 0.02
N ALA A 44 0.37 -0.72 -0.08
CA ALA A 44 -0.09 -1.79 0.80
C ALA A 44 -0.31 -3.09 0.01
N PHE A 45 0.38 -4.14 0.42
CA PHE A 45 0.18 -5.50 -0.05
C PHE A 45 -0.68 -6.29 0.94
N TYR A 46 -1.86 -6.73 0.49
CA TYR A 46 -2.83 -7.58 1.20
C TYR A 46 -2.99 -7.17 2.67
N GLY A 47 -3.09 -5.85 2.89
CA GLY A 47 -3.22 -5.23 4.20
C GLY A 47 -4.64 -4.77 4.45
N ARG A 48 -5.05 -4.79 5.72
CA ARG A 48 -6.35 -4.27 6.14
C ARG A 48 -6.46 -2.77 5.80
N GLN A 49 -7.63 -2.37 5.33
CA GLN A 49 -7.99 -0.99 5.02
C GLN A 49 -8.16 -0.18 6.32
N PRO A 50 -7.93 1.14 6.29
CA PRO A 50 -8.26 2.00 7.43
C PRO A 50 -9.79 2.14 7.56
N ASP A 51 -10.25 2.74 8.65
CA ASP A 51 -11.65 3.16 8.74
C ASP A 51 -11.97 4.17 7.62
N ALA A 52 -13.10 3.99 6.94
CA ALA A 52 -13.55 4.88 5.88
C ALA A 52 -13.67 6.34 6.35
N ALA A 53 -14.01 6.56 7.63
CA ALA A 53 -14.10 7.89 8.23
C ALA A 53 -12.73 8.62 8.30
N ASP A 54 -11.62 7.87 8.30
CA ASP A 54 -10.27 8.42 8.37
C ASP A 54 -9.65 8.70 7.01
N VAL A 55 -10.19 8.14 5.93
CA VAL A 55 -9.67 8.27 4.56
C VAL A 55 -9.52 9.73 4.09
N PRO A 56 -10.43 10.68 4.41
CA PRO A 56 -10.24 12.09 4.04
C PRO A 56 -8.98 12.75 4.62
N LYS A 57 -8.35 12.13 5.64
CA LYS A 57 -7.07 12.60 6.21
C LYS A 57 -5.88 12.28 5.32
N ILE A 58 -6.00 11.34 4.39
CA ILE A 58 -4.89 10.88 3.54
C ILE A 58 -4.43 12.00 2.59
N LYS A 59 -3.11 12.25 2.56
CA LYS A 59 -2.47 13.19 1.61
C LYS A 59 -1.51 12.53 0.62
N SER A 60 -1.05 11.31 0.93
CA SER A 60 -0.22 10.52 0.03
C SER A 60 -1.03 9.96 -1.15
N ALA A 61 -0.35 9.68 -2.26
CA ALA A 61 -0.91 8.76 -3.25
C ALA A 61 -0.85 7.32 -2.71
N VAL A 62 -1.86 6.50 -3.00
CA VAL A 62 -1.98 5.14 -2.44
C VAL A 62 -1.97 4.08 -3.55
N GLN A 63 -1.20 3.01 -3.42
CA GLN A 63 -1.27 1.85 -4.32
C GLN A 63 -1.56 0.58 -3.50
N LEU A 64 -2.58 -0.18 -3.91
CA LEU A 64 -3.13 -1.29 -3.14
C LEU A 64 -3.06 -2.58 -3.97
N HIS A 65 -2.47 -3.62 -3.40
CA HIS A 65 -2.26 -4.91 -4.05
C HIS A 65 -2.96 -6.02 -3.27
N TYR A 66 -3.97 -6.68 -3.84
CA TYR A 66 -4.80 -7.68 -3.16
C TYR A 66 -4.76 -9.03 -3.87
N GLY A 67 -4.70 -10.12 -3.11
CA GLY A 67 -4.90 -11.46 -3.67
C GLY A 67 -6.38 -11.70 -3.96
N GLY A 68 -6.73 -12.18 -5.16
CA GLY A 68 -8.12 -12.43 -5.55
C GLY A 68 -8.83 -13.47 -4.67
N LEU A 69 -8.08 -14.38 -4.04
CA LEU A 69 -8.59 -15.41 -3.14
C LEU A 69 -8.60 -14.98 -1.66
N ASP A 70 -8.22 -13.75 -1.34
CA ASP A 70 -8.14 -13.23 0.03
C ASP A 70 -9.46 -12.57 0.48
N GLU A 71 -10.52 -13.38 0.60
CA GLU A 71 -11.88 -12.90 0.87
C GLU A 71 -11.97 -12.01 2.12
N HIS A 72 -11.21 -12.33 3.17
CA HIS A 72 -11.23 -11.60 4.43
C HIS A 72 -10.75 -10.15 4.26
N ILE A 73 -9.63 -9.94 3.56
CA ILE A 73 -9.13 -8.58 3.27
C ILE A 73 -9.98 -7.91 2.18
N ASN A 74 -10.44 -8.67 1.19
CA ASN A 74 -11.18 -8.13 0.06
C ASN A 74 -12.55 -7.55 0.46
N ALA A 75 -13.15 -8.06 1.55
CA ALA A 75 -14.39 -7.53 2.11
C ALA A 75 -14.34 -6.02 2.43
N GLY A 76 -13.15 -5.47 2.72
CA GLY A 76 -12.97 -4.04 3.02
C GLY A 76 -12.71 -3.16 1.79
N ILE A 77 -12.45 -3.73 0.60
CA ILE A 77 -12.11 -2.97 -0.60
C ILE A 77 -13.21 -1.98 -1.01
N PRO A 78 -14.50 -2.36 -1.09
CA PRO A 78 -15.54 -1.47 -1.60
C PRO A 78 -15.67 -0.18 -0.77
N ALA A 79 -15.71 -0.30 0.56
CA ALA A 79 -15.82 0.84 1.45
C ALA A 79 -14.59 1.76 1.39
N TYR A 80 -13.39 1.18 1.27
CA TYR A 80 -12.17 1.97 1.15
C TYR A 80 -12.09 2.72 -0.18
N GLU A 81 -12.40 2.03 -1.29
CA GLU A 81 -12.37 2.65 -2.62
C GLU A 81 -13.41 3.77 -2.73
N GLU A 82 -14.63 3.57 -2.21
CA GLU A 82 -15.65 4.64 -2.17
C GLU A 82 -15.14 5.87 -1.42
N ALA A 83 -14.54 5.66 -0.24
CA ALA A 83 -14.00 6.74 0.57
C ALA A 83 -12.83 7.46 -0.12
N LEU A 84 -11.94 6.72 -0.80
CA LEU A 84 -10.83 7.29 -1.59
C LEU A 84 -11.34 8.15 -2.74
N LYS A 85 -12.32 7.64 -3.51
CA LYS A 85 -12.99 8.39 -4.59
C LYS A 85 -13.62 9.67 -4.06
N LYS A 86 -14.41 9.58 -2.99
CA LYS A 86 -15.11 10.71 -2.38
C LYS A 86 -14.15 11.77 -1.84
N ALA A 87 -13.02 11.36 -1.27
CA ALA A 87 -11.99 12.25 -0.75
C ALA A 87 -11.06 12.83 -1.84
N GLY A 88 -11.15 12.34 -3.08
CA GLY A 88 -10.26 12.75 -4.16
C GLY A 88 -8.80 12.33 -3.95
N VAL A 89 -8.57 11.27 -3.17
CA VAL A 89 -7.21 10.74 -2.91
C VAL A 89 -6.72 10.04 -4.18
N PRO A 90 -5.51 10.35 -4.70
CA PRO A 90 -4.96 9.63 -5.84
C PRO A 90 -4.67 8.17 -5.45
N TYR A 91 -5.28 7.22 -6.14
CA TYR A 91 -5.11 5.81 -5.81
C TYR A 91 -5.05 4.88 -7.03
N GLU A 92 -4.43 3.72 -6.83
CA GLU A 92 -4.45 2.57 -7.74
C GLU A 92 -4.80 1.31 -6.92
N ILE A 93 -5.74 0.49 -7.39
CA ILE A 93 -6.10 -0.79 -6.78
C ILE A 93 -5.89 -1.91 -7.80
N TYR A 94 -5.20 -2.96 -7.39
CA TYR A 94 -4.97 -4.16 -8.18
C TYR A 94 -5.39 -5.39 -7.40
N VAL A 95 -6.22 -6.22 -8.03
CA VAL A 95 -6.61 -7.54 -7.52
C VAL A 95 -6.01 -8.60 -8.44
N TYR A 96 -5.26 -9.53 -7.86
CA TYR A 96 -4.52 -10.56 -8.57
C TYR A 96 -5.29 -11.88 -8.54
N GLU A 97 -5.97 -12.21 -9.65
CA GLU A 97 -6.76 -13.45 -9.76
C GLU A 97 -5.91 -14.70 -9.45
N GLY A 98 -6.48 -15.64 -8.69
CA GLY A 98 -5.81 -16.87 -8.27
C GLY A 98 -4.71 -16.70 -7.21
N ALA A 99 -4.38 -15.46 -6.81
CA ALA A 99 -3.39 -15.21 -5.76
C ALA A 99 -4.05 -15.21 -4.37
N GLN A 100 -3.37 -15.82 -3.40
CA GLN A 100 -3.81 -15.81 -1.99
C GLN A 100 -3.22 -14.63 -1.21
N HIS A 101 -3.63 -14.51 0.05
CA HIS A 101 -2.92 -13.68 1.02
C HIS A 101 -1.42 -14.06 1.08
N ALA A 102 -0.56 -13.06 1.15
CA ALA A 102 0.90 -13.22 1.15
C ALA A 102 1.49 -13.77 -0.16
N PHE A 103 0.86 -13.51 -1.31
CA PHE A 103 1.35 -13.99 -2.62
C PHE A 103 2.77 -13.53 -2.99
N ASN A 104 3.27 -12.47 -2.35
CA ASN A 104 4.61 -11.92 -2.58
C ASN A 104 5.70 -12.57 -1.69
N ASN A 105 5.34 -13.53 -0.83
CA ASN A 105 6.29 -14.19 0.06
C ASN A 105 6.89 -15.43 -0.60
N ASP A 106 8.06 -15.30 -1.21
CA ASP A 106 8.81 -16.36 -1.89
C ASP A 106 9.32 -17.48 -0.96
N THR A 107 9.36 -17.24 0.35
CA THR A 107 9.69 -18.27 1.37
C THR A 107 8.50 -19.15 1.75
N ALA A 108 7.30 -18.86 1.25
CA ALA A 108 6.09 -19.62 1.52
C ALA A 108 5.50 -20.21 0.21
N PRO A 109 6.01 -21.36 -0.28
CA PRO A 109 5.66 -21.92 -1.59
C PRO A 109 4.16 -22.17 -1.80
N THR A 110 3.40 -22.43 -0.74
CA THR A 110 1.95 -22.66 -0.80
C THR A 110 1.13 -21.39 -1.04
N ARG A 111 1.74 -20.22 -0.85
CA ARG A 111 1.10 -18.90 -1.02
C ARG A 111 1.73 -18.09 -2.15
N TYR A 112 3.03 -18.27 -2.36
CA TYR A 112 3.79 -17.56 -3.37
C TYR A 112 3.16 -17.73 -4.75
N ASN A 113 2.91 -16.62 -5.43
CA ASN A 113 2.49 -16.60 -6.81
C ASN A 113 3.44 -15.67 -7.57
N GLU A 114 4.39 -16.27 -8.29
CA GLU A 114 5.47 -15.55 -8.97
C GLU A 114 4.96 -14.50 -9.96
N ALA A 115 3.94 -14.84 -10.76
CA ALA A 115 3.39 -13.93 -11.75
C ALA A 115 2.76 -12.69 -11.08
N ALA A 116 1.96 -12.89 -10.02
CA ALA A 116 1.36 -11.82 -9.25
C ALA A 116 2.41 -10.98 -8.52
N ALA A 117 3.38 -11.63 -7.87
CA ALA A 117 4.47 -10.98 -7.13
C ALA A 117 5.31 -10.08 -8.05
N ARG A 118 5.75 -10.60 -9.20
CA ARG A 118 6.55 -9.84 -10.17
C ARG A 118 5.80 -8.62 -10.69
N LEU A 119 4.54 -8.80 -11.07
CA LEU A 119 3.71 -7.71 -11.60
C LEU A 119 3.41 -6.64 -10.53
N ALA A 120 3.09 -7.05 -9.31
CA ALA A 120 2.86 -6.12 -8.19
C ALA A 120 4.12 -5.33 -7.84
N TRP A 121 5.29 -5.97 -7.87
CA TRP A 121 6.56 -5.30 -7.62
C TRP A 121 6.92 -4.30 -8.72
N GLU A 122 6.73 -4.65 -10.00
CA GLU A 122 6.95 -3.74 -11.12
C GLU A 122 6.08 -2.47 -11.02
N ARG A 123 4.80 -2.63 -10.71
CA ARG A 123 3.85 -1.54 -10.44
C ARG A 123 4.29 -0.68 -9.26
N THR A 124 4.79 -1.31 -8.18
CA THR A 124 5.28 -0.62 -6.98
C THR A 124 6.49 0.26 -7.31
N ILE A 125 7.48 -0.28 -8.02
CA ILE A 125 8.69 0.47 -8.39
C ILE A 125 8.34 1.62 -9.33
N THR A 126 7.45 1.39 -10.30
CA THR A 126 6.98 2.43 -11.23
C THR A 126 6.27 3.55 -10.48
N PHE A 127 5.35 3.19 -9.58
CA PHE A 127 4.62 4.15 -8.76
C PHE A 127 5.55 4.99 -7.87
N LEU A 128 6.49 4.35 -7.17
CA LEU A 128 7.48 5.06 -6.36
C LEU A 128 8.32 6.03 -7.19
N LYS A 129 8.77 5.62 -8.37
CA LYS A 129 9.50 6.51 -9.30
C LYS A 129 8.66 7.72 -9.69
N THR A 130 7.36 7.57 -9.93
CA THR A 130 6.50 8.71 -10.28
C THR A 130 6.18 9.62 -9.10
N LYS A 131 6.09 9.09 -7.87
CA LYS A 131 5.66 9.86 -6.69
C LYS A 131 6.80 10.45 -5.85
N LEU A 132 8.02 9.90 -5.97
CA LEU A 132 9.19 10.31 -5.18
C LEU A 132 10.28 11.05 -5.97
N THR A 133 10.07 11.32 -7.26
CA THR A 133 10.91 12.24 -8.05
C THR A 133 10.73 13.68 -7.60
#